data_AF-F4IZ13-F1
#
_entry.id   AF-F4IZ13-F1
#
_cell.length_a   1.000
_cell.length_b   1.000
_cell.length_c   1.000
_cell.angle_alpha   90.00
_cell.angle_beta   90.00
_cell.angle_gamma   90.00
#
_symmetry.space_group_name_H-M   'P 1'
#
loop_
_entity.id
_entity.type
_entity.pdbx_description
1 polymer ?
#
loop_
_entity_poly.entity_id
_entity_poly.type
_entity_poly.pdbx_seq_one_letter_code
_entity_poly.pdbx_strand_id
1 'polypeptide(L)'
;MQWCVAKPGTLTEQLINNLNYACSIVDCQIISTRGACYSPDNIYNMASVVMNLYYQAEGRNFWNCNFGDSGLVAITDPSEFYLSLLFHYTIIYVLFFCLISNYFCFRQAMEVANMNFVCKA
;
A
#
# COMPACT_ATOMS: atom_id res chain seq x y z
N MET A 1 14.84 -3.18 -9.19
CA MET A 1 13.90 -2.20 -8.63
C MET A 1 13.36 -2.81 -7.36
N GLN A 2 13.58 -2.19 -6.21
CA GLN A 2 13.18 -2.72 -4.92
C GLN A 2 12.29 -1.69 -4.24
N TRP A 3 11.32 -2.17 -3.48
CA TRP A 3 10.34 -1.36 -2.76
C TRP A 3 10.49 -1.59 -1.27
N CYS A 4 10.24 -0.56 -0.46
CA CYS A 4 10.13 -0.74 0.98
C CYS A 4 8.67 -0.65 1.39
N VAL A 5 8.13 -1.70 2.01
CA VAL A 5 6.75 -1.73 2.51
C VAL A 5 6.72 -2.03 4.00
N ALA A 6 5.65 -1.62 4.66
CA ALA A 6 5.43 -1.99 6.06
C ALA A 6 5.21 -3.51 6.19
N LYS A 7 5.89 -4.12 7.16
CA LYS A 7 5.72 -5.53 7.51
C LYS A 7 4.30 -5.76 8.04
N PRO A 8 3.53 -6.73 7.48
CA PRO A 8 2.23 -7.09 8.02
C PRO A 8 2.32 -7.45 9.50
N GLY A 9 1.38 -6.98 10.31
CA GLY A 9 1.36 -7.23 11.75
C GLY A 9 2.21 -6.27 12.59
N THR A 10 2.93 -5.32 11.96
CA THR A 10 3.56 -4.20 12.70
C THR A 10 2.52 -3.43 13.50
N LEU A 11 2.81 -3.11 14.77
CA LEU A 11 1.91 -2.32 15.61
C LEU A 11 1.63 -0.94 15.01
N THR A 12 0.40 -0.46 15.11
CA THR A 12 -0.02 0.86 14.62
C THR A 12 0.87 1.99 15.12
N GLU A 13 1.28 1.95 16.39
CA GLU A 13 2.19 2.94 16.98
C GLU A 13 3.55 2.98 16.26
N GLN A 14 4.12 1.81 15.96
CA GLN A 14 5.37 1.73 15.21
C GLN A 14 5.21 2.25 13.78
N LEU A 15 4.08 1.97 13.12
CA LEU A 15 3.80 2.51 11.78
C LEU A 15 3.71 4.04 11.78
N ILE A 16 3.05 4.62 12.77
CA ILE A 16 2.96 6.09 12.94
C ILE A 16 4.35 6.67 13.19
N ASN A 17 5.18 6.02 14.01
CA ASN A 17 6.56 6.45 14.25
C ASN A 17 7.41 6.40 12.98
N ASN A 18 7.29 5.33 12.18
CA ASN A 18 7.98 5.21 10.89
C ASN A 18 7.56 6.31 9.92
N LEU A 19 6.24 6.57 9.82
CA LEU A 19 5.67 7.61 8.99
C LEU A 19 6.23 8.97 9.39
N ASN A 20 6.14 9.33 10.67
CA ASN A 20 6.64 10.61 11.18
C ASN A 20 8.14 10.78 10.96
N TYR A 21 8.93 9.73 11.20
CA TYR A 21 10.37 9.73 10.98
C TYR A 21 10.71 9.98 9.51
N ALA A 22 10.15 9.18 8.61
CA ALA A 22 10.41 9.34 7.18
C ALA A 22 9.91 10.70 6.65
N CYS A 23 8.74 11.19 7.09
CA CYS A 23 8.24 12.51 6.74
C CYS A 23 9.08 13.68 7.25
N SER A 24 9.96 13.45 8.24
CA SER A 24 10.94 14.47 8.66
C SER A 24 12.11 14.61 7.68
N ILE A 25 12.26 13.67 6.74
CA ILE A 25 13.37 13.59 5.78
C ILE A 25 12.88 13.76 4.34
N VAL A 26 11.72 13.17 4.00
CA VAL A 26 11.09 13.27 2.67
C VAL A 26 9.77 14.03 2.71
N ASP A 27 9.37 14.59 1.56
CA ASP A 27 8.08 15.26 1.45
C ASP A 27 6.91 14.26 1.45
N CYS A 28 6.06 14.36 2.48
CA CYS A 28 4.88 13.53 2.66
C CYS A 28 3.58 14.16 2.16
N GLN A 29 3.62 15.24 1.37
CA GLN A 29 2.42 15.83 0.76
C GLN A 29 1.54 14.81 0.03
N ILE A 30 2.14 13.75 -0.53
CA ILE A 30 1.43 12.72 -1.29
C ILE A 30 0.49 11.86 -0.43
N ILE A 31 0.74 11.76 0.88
CA ILE A 31 -0.15 11.08 1.85
C ILE A 31 -0.94 12.06 2.72
N SER A 32 -0.90 13.37 2.41
CA SER A 32 -1.74 14.35 3.10
C SER A 32 -3.19 14.22 2.67
N THR A 33 -4.14 14.86 3.36
CA THR A 33 -5.58 14.84 3.02
C THR A 33 -5.92 15.24 1.58
N ARG A 34 -4.99 15.88 0.87
CA ARG A 34 -5.10 16.28 -0.55
C ARG A 34 -4.15 15.52 -1.48
N GLY A 35 -3.37 14.60 -0.93
CA GLY A 35 -2.38 13.82 -1.66
C GLY A 35 -3.01 12.67 -2.45
N ALA A 36 -2.35 12.30 -3.54
CA ALA A 36 -2.83 11.22 -4.42
C ALA A 36 -2.90 9.85 -3.71
N CYS A 37 -2.15 9.68 -2.62
CA CYS A 37 -1.99 8.42 -1.89
C CYS A 37 -2.63 8.45 -0.50
N TYR A 38 -3.51 9.43 -0.26
CA TYR A 38 -4.18 9.57 1.01
C TYR A 38 -5.09 8.37 1.27
N SER A 39 -4.88 7.71 2.41
CA SER A 39 -5.67 6.54 2.82
C SER A 39 -5.99 6.64 4.31
N PRO A 40 -6.99 7.44 4.72
CA PRO A 40 -7.26 7.76 6.13
C PRO A 40 -7.48 6.52 6.99
N ASP A 41 -8.12 5.49 6.44
CA ASP A 41 -8.50 4.28 7.15
C ASP A 41 -7.40 3.21 7.17
N ASN A 42 -6.26 3.46 6.50
CA ASN A 42 -5.20 2.47 6.38
C ASN A 42 -3.81 3.06 6.59
N ILE A 43 -3.39 3.05 7.85
CA ILE A 43 -2.05 3.45 8.26
C ILE A 43 -0.95 2.59 7.63
N TYR A 44 -1.19 1.30 7.36
CA TYR A 44 -0.21 0.44 6.70
C TYR A 44 0.10 0.92 5.28
N ASN A 45 -0.91 1.40 4.55
CA ASN A 45 -0.71 1.98 3.22
C ASN A 45 0.12 3.25 3.28
N MET A 46 -0.27 4.18 4.15
CA MET A 46 0.43 5.47 4.29
C MET A 46 1.88 5.27 4.73
N ALA A 47 2.10 4.39 5.72
CA ALA A 47 3.44 4.01 6.16
C ALA A 47 4.23 3.36 5.02
N SER A 48 3.66 2.43 4.25
CA SER A 48 4.35 1.79 3.12
C SER A 48 4.74 2.79 2.03
N VAL A 49 3.86 3.73 1.67
CA VAL A 49 4.15 4.78 0.68
C VAL A 49 5.32 5.65 1.16
N VAL A 50 5.27 6.11 2.41
CA VAL A 50 6.30 7.00 2.98
C VAL A 50 7.63 6.27 3.22
N MET A 51 7.59 5.05 3.73
CA MET A 51 8.78 4.21 3.91
C MET A 51 9.46 3.93 2.57
N ASN A 52 8.67 3.71 1.50
CA ASN A 52 9.22 3.57 0.17
C ASN A 52 9.85 4.87 -0.35
N LEU A 53 9.22 6.03 -0.15
CA LEU A 53 9.81 7.33 -0.52
C LEU A 53 11.15 7.55 0.16
N TYR A 54 11.21 7.32 1.48
CA TYR A 54 12.45 7.40 2.25
C TYR A 54 13.50 6.40 1.75
N TYR A 55 13.12 5.15 1.54
CA TYR A 55 14.00 4.11 1.02
C TYR A 55 14.62 4.50 -0.33
N GLN A 56 13.83 5.11 -1.21
CA GLN A 56 14.29 5.60 -2.50
C GLN A 56 15.22 6.81 -2.36
N ALA A 57 14.89 7.76 -1.49
CA ALA A 57 15.68 8.97 -1.25
C ALA A 57 17.07 8.65 -0.67
N GLU A 58 17.17 7.69 0.24
CA GLU A 58 18.41 7.31 0.92
C GLU A 58 19.26 6.28 0.14
N GLY A 59 18.92 6.00 -1.13
CA GLY A 59 19.74 5.16 -2.01
C GLY A 59 19.42 3.66 -2.03
N ARG A 60 18.24 3.26 -1.53
CA ARG A 60 17.72 1.88 -1.63
C ARG A 60 18.65 0.81 -1.04
N ASN A 61 19.34 1.13 0.04
CA ASN A 61 20.13 0.17 0.78
C ASN A 61 19.26 -0.61 1.78
N PHE A 62 19.51 -1.90 1.97
CA PHE A 62 18.66 -2.76 2.81
C PHE A 62 18.41 -2.20 4.23
N TRP A 63 19.39 -1.50 4.81
CA TRP A 63 19.28 -0.89 6.13
C TRP A 63 18.30 0.29 6.19
N ASN A 64 18.09 0.99 5.08
CA ASN A 64 17.12 2.10 5.00
C ASN A 64 15.67 1.61 5.06
N CYS A 65 15.42 0.32 4.80
CA CYS A 65 14.09 -0.29 4.93
C CYS A 65 13.89 -1.03 6.25
N ASN A 66 14.83 -0.96 7.20
CA ASN A 66 14.72 -1.71 8.45
C ASN A 66 13.56 -1.20 9.33
N PHE A 67 13.48 0.12 9.54
CA PHE A 67 12.47 0.77 10.38
C PHE A 67 12.22 0.05 11.75
N GLY A 68 13.27 -0.50 12.37
CA GLY A 68 13.14 -1.29 13.60
C GLY A 68 12.48 -2.67 13.39
N ASP A 69 12.92 -3.41 12.36
CA ASP A 69 12.34 -4.69 11.90
C ASP A 69 10.85 -4.62 11.51
N SER A 70 10.41 -3.45 11.10
CA SER A 70 9.02 -3.20 10.69
C SER A 70 8.85 -2.84 9.22
N GLY A 71 9.94 -2.75 8.46
CA GLY A 71 9.93 -2.67 6.99
C GLY A 71 10.40 -3.96 6.33
N LEU A 72 9.89 -4.20 5.12
CA LEU A 72 10.27 -5.31 4.26
C LEU A 72 10.66 -4.79 2.89
N VAL A 73 11.81 -5.26 2.40
CA VAL A 73 12.23 -5.02 1.02
C VAL A 73 11.48 -5.99 0.11
N ALA A 74 10.56 -5.47 -0.70
CA ALA A 74 9.89 -6.22 -1.74
C ALA A 74 10.69 -6.12 -3.05
N ILE A 75 10.99 -7.29 -3.63
CA ILE A 75 11.70 -7.41 -4.92
C ILE A 75 10.77 -7.21 -6.12
N THR A 76 9.46 -7.29 -5.90
CA THR A 76 8.40 -7.08 -6.88
C THR A 76 7.59 -5.85 -6.46
N ASP A 77 6.99 -5.19 -7.44
CA ASP A 77 6.01 -4.14 -7.16
C ASP A 77 4.87 -4.75 -6.33
N PRO A 78 4.63 -4.29 -5.09
CA PRO A 78 3.63 -4.90 -4.23
C PRO A 78 2.24 -4.81 -4.86
N SER A 79 1.99 -3.81 -5.72
CA SER A 79 0.74 -3.71 -6.46
C SER A 79 0.52 -4.92 -7.37
N GLU A 80 1.55 -5.59 -7.88
CA GLU A 80 1.37 -6.81 -8.69
C GLU A 80 0.85 -7.99 -7.85
N PHE A 81 1.33 -8.14 -6.62
CA PHE A 81 0.85 -9.19 -5.72
C PHE A 81 -0.57 -8.90 -5.23
N TYR A 82 -0.85 -7.66 -4.82
CA TYR A 82 -2.19 -7.25 -4.44
C TYR A 82 -3.16 -7.36 -5.62
N LEU A 83 -2.78 -6.90 -6.81
CA LEU A 83 -3.59 -7.06 -8.00
C LEU A 83 -3.82 -8.54 -8.28
N SER A 84 -2.83 -9.42 -8.23
CA SER A 84 -3.06 -10.85 -8.50
C SER A 84 -3.99 -11.52 -7.48
N LEU A 85 -3.83 -11.25 -6.18
CA LEU A 85 -4.70 -11.80 -5.13
C LEU A 85 -6.10 -11.19 -5.18
N LEU A 86 -6.19 -9.87 -5.36
CA LEU A 86 -7.46 -9.18 -5.52
C LEU A 86 -8.13 -9.64 -6.80
N PHE A 87 -7.46 -9.75 -7.94
CA PHE A 87 -8.03 -10.32 -9.16
C PHE A 87 -8.54 -11.73 -8.91
N HIS A 88 -7.79 -12.62 -8.27
CA HIS A 88 -8.31 -13.97 -7.99
C HIS A 88 -9.51 -13.95 -7.04
N TYR A 89 -9.42 -13.26 -5.90
CA TYR A 89 -10.49 -13.20 -4.92
C TYR A 89 -11.72 -12.45 -5.44
N THR A 90 -11.51 -11.33 -6.13
CA THR A 90 -12.56 -10.52 -6.75
C THR A 90 -13.15 -11.22 -7.96
N ILE A 91 -12.40 -11.94 -8.79
CA ILE A 91 -12.99 -12.78 -9.85
C ILE A 91 -13.88 -13.84 -9.20
N ILE A 92 -13.42 -14.55 -8.17
CA ILE A 92 -14.26 -15.55 -7.48
C ILE A 92 -15.51 -14.90 -6.87
N TYR A 93 -15.36 -13.76 -6.19
CA TYR A 93 -16.45 -13.02 -5.55
C TYR A 93 -17.42 -12.44 -6.59
N VAL A 94 -16.93 -11.70 -7.58
CA VAL A 94 -17.69 -11.16 -8.71
C VAL A 94 -18.39 -12.31 -9.44
N LEU A 95 -17.71 -13.41 -9.80
CA LEU A 95 -18.37 -14.58 -10.39
C LEU A 95 -19.51 -15.10 -9.48
N PHE A 96 -19.25 -15.26 -8.18
CA PHE A 96 -20.28 -15.68 -7.22
C PHE A 96 -21.47 -14.71 -7.17
N PHE A 97 -21.24 -13.39 -7.18
CA PHE A 97 -22.29 -12.38 -7.15
C PHE A 97 -22.96 -12.16 -8.51
N CYS A 98 -22.27 -12.29 -9.63
CA CYS A 98 -22.86 -12.24 -10.97
C CYS A 98 -23.75 -13.47 -11.20
N LEU A 99 -23.45 -14.61 -10.55
CA LEU A 99 -24.35 -15.77 -10.50
C LEU A 99 -25.62 -15.49 -9.67
N ILE A 100 -25.59 -14.52 -8.75
CA ILE A 100 -26.73 -14.15 -7.89
C ILE A 100 -27.51 -12.95 -8.45
N SER A 101 -26.84 -11.94 -9.02
CA SER A 101 -27.45 -10.73 -9.58
C SER A 101 -26.47 -9.90 -10.41
N ASN A 102 -26.84 -9.56 -11.65
CA ASN A 102 -26.06 -8.69 -12.55
C ASN A 102 -25.81 -7.28 -11.98
N TYR A 103 -26.68 -6.76 -11.12
CA TYR A 103 -26.52 -5.42 -10.54
C TYR A 103 -25.33 -5.38 -9.55
N PHE A 104 -25.16 -6.44 -8.76
CA PHE A 104 -24.02 -6.56 -7.84
C PHE A 104 -22.69 -6.72 -8.59
N CYS A 105 -22.73 -7.40 -9.74
CA CYS A 105 -21.60 -7.52 -10.67
C CYS A 105 -21.00 -6.16 -11.04
N PHE A 106 -21.84 -5.19 -11.43
CA PHE A 106 -21.40 -3.84 -11.81
C PHE A 106 -20.81 -3.05 -10.63
N ARG A 107 -21.45 -3.11 -9.46
CA ARG A 107 -20.99 -2.33 -8.30
C ARG A 107 -19.61 -2.81 -7.82
N GLN A 108 -19.41 -4.11 -7.77
CA GLN A 108 -18.16 -4.71 -7.30
C GLN A 108 -17.02 -4.42 -8.28
N ALA A 109 -17.25 -4.46 -9.60
CA ALA A 109 -16.23 -4.10 -10.59
C ALA A 109 -15.67 -2.67 -10.38
N MET A 110 -16.51 -1.70 -9.98
CA MET A 110 -16.06 -0.33 -9.68
C MET A 110 -15.25 -0.24 -8.38
N GLU A 111 -15.56 -1.05 -7.36
CA GLU A 111 -14.81 -1.06 -6.10
C GLU A 111 -13.39 -1.63 -6.29
N VAL A 112 -13.25 -2.65 -7.15
CA VAL A 112 -11.93 -3.25 -7.49
C VAL A 112 -11.03 -2.26 -8.22
N ALA A 113 -11.60 -1.42 -9.09
CA ALA A 113 -10.86 -0.37 -9.77
C ALA A 113 -10.29 0.70 -8.81
N ASN A 114 -10.80 0.78 -7.58
CA ASN A 114 -10.44 1.82 -6.62
C ASN A 114 -9.36 1.39 -5.61
N MET A 115 -8.88 0.13 -5.68
CA MET A 115 -7.78 -0.37 -4.85
C MET A 115 -6.40 0.06 -5.39
N ASN A 116 -6.12 1.35 -5.34
CA ASN A 116 -4.80 1.96 -5.62
C ASN A 116 -3.83 1.73 -4.45
N PHE A 117 -3.21 0.55 -4.33
CA PHE A 117 -2.59 0.12 -3.05
C PHE A 117 -1.06 0.08 -2.93
N VAL A 118 -0.30 0.53 -3.93
CA VAL A 118 0.98 1.21 -3.66
C VAL A 118 1.03 2.35 -4.64
N CYS A 119 0.59 3.48 -4.15
CA CYS A 119 0.56 4.71 -4.91
C CYS A 119 1.98 4.97 -5.46
N LYS A 120 2.12 4.83 -6.79
CA LYS A 120 3.40 4.98 -7.50
C LYS A 120 3.76 6.46 -7.50
N ALA A 121 4.49 6.87 -6.46
CA ALA A 121 5.36 8.04 -6.57
C ALA A 121 6.58 7.68 -7.44
#